data_AF-A0A2D7C7N0-F1
#
_entry.id   AF-A0A2D7C7N0-F1
#
_cell.length_a   1.000
_cell.length_b   1.000
_cell.length_c   1.000
_cell.angle_alpha   90.00
_cell.angle_beta   90.00
_cell.angle_gamma   90.00
#
_symmetry.space_group_name_H-M   'P 1'
#
loop_
_entity.id
_entity.type
_entity.pdbx_description
1 polymer ?
#
loop_
_entity_poly.entity_id
_entity_poly.type
_entity_poly.pdbx_seq_one_letter_code
_entity_poly.pdbx_strand_id
1 'polypeptide(L)'
;MKKFFQCTKRQLYWVAFLWVAMVFGLYAYNANISTAMVTRYAQYDDVKMSWNHLNTRNYQQKMPEQFAVLVNDIQHLSQGDQFKALMKQTFQFNLVNGGETDTKTPYELLQTGVGDCSDFAYLWYHQLWRLGVPAQYITLMINHQGETFMHSVAVARDEMGQLVVFDTLTFLPLVVPYKKWKEMYDMKLLFAQYGQTTETLYSDVTFFNL
;
A
#
# COMPACT_ATOMS: atom_id res chain seq x y z
N MET A 1 -9.31 25.32 -62.28
CA MET A 1 -8.97 24.48 -61.10
C MET A 1 -9.51 23.07 -61.28
N LYS A 2 -8.78 22.12 -61.90
CA LYS A 2 -9.15 20.68 -61.86
C LYS A 2 -7.94 19.78 -62.14
N LYS A 3 -7.10 19.54 -61.13
CA LYS A 3 -6.22 18.35 -61.03
C LYS A 3 -5.93 18.09 -59.55
N PHE A 4 -6.97 17.76 -58.79
CA PHE A 4 -6.80 17.23 -57.44
C PHE A 4 -7.29 15.78 -57.48
N PHE A 5 -6.34 14.86 -57.26
CA PHE A 5 -6.48 13.41 -57.08
C PHE A 5 -6.81 12.53 -58.31
N GLN A 6 -5.77 12.10 -59.03
CA GLN A 6 -5.78 10.77 -59.66
C GLN A 6 -5.37 9.73 -58.60
N CYS A 7 -6.29 9.39 -57.70
CA CYS A 7 -6.07 8.31 -56.74
C CYS A 7 -6.29 6.98 -57.44
N THR A 8 -5.26 6.13 -57.49
CA THR A 8 -5.39 4.78 -58.08
C THR A 8 -6.15 3.86 -57.14
N LYS A 9 -6.84 2.85 -57.67
CA LYS A 9 -7.55 1.83 -56.84
C LYS A 9 -6.63 1.21 -55.78
N ARG A 10 -5.34 1.02 -56.10
CA ARG A 10 -4.31 0.52 -55.18
C ARG A 10 -4.06 1.46 -54.00
N GLN A 11 -4.02 2.77 -54.23
CA GLN A 11 -3.87 3.76 -53.15
C GLN A 11 -5.09 3.80 -52.23
N LEU A 12 -6.30 3.65 -52.79
CA LEU A 12 -7.52 3.53 -51.98
C LEU A 12 -7.51 2.28 -51.09
N TYR A 13 -7.06 1.13 -51.60
CA TYR A 13 -6.91 -0.08 -50.79
C TYR A 13 -5.90 0.10 -49.65
N TRP A 14 -4.78 0.79 -49.88
CA TRP A 14 -3.81 1.07 -48.83
C TRP A 14 -4.36 2.02 -47.76
N VAL A 15 -5.08 3.07 -48.16
CA VAL A 15 -5.72 3.99 -47.20
C VAL A 15 -6.77 3.24 -46.38
N ALA A 16 -7.60 2.40 -47.01
CA ALA A 16 -8.57 1.57 -46.29
C ALA A 16 -7.89 0.59 -45.33
N PHE A 17 -6.81 -0.07 -45.76
CA PHE A 17 -6.02 -0.95 -44.90
C PHE A 17 -5.43 -0.21 -43.69
N LEU A 18 -4.82 0.96 -43.90
CA LEU A 18 -4.26 1.77 -42.82
C LEU A 18 -5.35 2.26 -41.85
N TRP A 19 -6.52 2.62 -42.36
CA TRP A 19 -7.68 2.97 -41.53
C TRP A 19 -8.14 1.80 -40.68
N VAL A 20 -8.28 0.62 -41.27
CA VAL A 20 -8.65 -0.60 -40.54
C VAL A 20 -7.58 -0.93 -39.50
N ALA A 21 -6.29 -0.90 -39.85
CA ALA A 21 -5.19 -1.12 -38.92
C ALA A 21 -5.17 -0.10 -37.77
N MET A 22 -5.46 1.17 -38.05
CA MET A 22 -5.57 2.23 -37.04
C MET A 22 -6.77 1.98 -36.10
N VAL A 23 -7.94 1.61 -36.63
CA VAL A 23 -9.13 1.29 -35.83
C VAL A 23 -8.88 0.05 -34.96
N PHE A 24 -8.29 -1.00 -35.51
CA PHE A 24 -7.92 -2.19 -34.74
C PHE A 24 -6.84 -1.87 -33.68
N GLY A 25 -5.86 -1.03 -34.01
CA GLY A 25 -4.84 -0.57 -33.07
C GLY A 25 -5.45 0.23 -31.91
N LEU A 26 -6.36 1.16 -32.21
CA LEU A 26 -7.10 1.92 -31.20
C LEU A 26 -8.01 1.04 -30.35
N TYR A 27 -8.70 0.07 -30.96
CA TYR A 27 -9.52 -0.90 -30.24
C TYR A 27 -8.67 -1.76 -29.30
N ALA A 28 -7.55 -2.31 -29.77
CA ALA A 28 -6.63 -3.11 -28.96
C ALA A 28 -6.03 -2.28 -27.81
N TYR A 29 -5.65 -1.03 -28.07
CA TYR A 29 -5.15 -0.11 -27.06
C TYR A 29 -6.20 0.19 -25.98
N ASN A 30 -7.43 0.52 -26.38
CA ASN A 30 -8.53 0.79 -25.45
C ASN A 30 -8.96 -0.45 -24.68
N ALA A 31 -8.96 -1.64 -25.31
CA ALA A 31 -9.23 -2.90 -24.65
C ALA A 31 -8.18 -3.20 -23.57
N ASN A 32 -6.89 -2.97 -23.86
CA ASN A 32 -5.82 -3.14 -22.87
C ASN A 32 -5.96 -2.17 -21.68
N ILE A 33 -6.31 -0.90 -21.93
CA ILE A 33 -6.58 0.07 -20.86
C ILE A 33 -7.78 -0.37 -20.02
N SER A 34 -8.89 -0.77 -20.66
CA SER A 34 -10.10 -1.21 -19.97
C SER A 34 -9.82 -2.42 -19.09
N THR A 35 -9.10 -3.43 -19.59
CA THR A 35 -8.71 -4.60 -18.80
C THR A 35 -7.82 -4.19 -17.63
N ALA A 36 -6.80 -3.36 -17.85
CA ALA A 36 -5.93 -2.89 -16.78
C ALA A 36 -6.68 -2.08 -15.71
N MET A 37 -7.67 -1.26 -16.10
CA MET A 37 -8.53 -0.53 -15.17
C MET A 37 -9.42 -1.48 -14.37
N VAL A 38 -10.10 -2.42 -15.03
CA VAL A 38 -10.98 -3.41 -14.36
C VAL A 38 -10.19 -4.25 -13.35
N THR A 39 -9.01 -4.74 -13.73
CA THR A 39 -8.14 -5.48 -12.81
C THR A 39 -7.74 -4.65 -11.61
N ARG A 40 -7.41 -3.36 -11.79
CA ARG A 40 -7.07 -2.47 -10.67
C ARG A 40 -8.26 -2.21 -9.75
N TYR A 41 -9.46 -2.00 -10.30
CA TYR A 41 -10.65 -1.81 -9.48
C TYR A 41 -10.97 -3.07 -8.65
N ALA A 42 -10.88 -4.25 -9.26
CA ALA A 42 -11.04 -5.50 -8.53
C ALA A 42 -10.00 -5.64 -7.40
N GLN A 43 -8.72 -5.37 -7.68
CA GLN A 43 -7.66 -5.38 -6.67
C GLN A 43 -7.91 -4.36 -5.54
N TYR A 44 -8.38 -3.16 -5.87
CA TYR A 44 -8.74 -2.16 -4.87
C TYR A 44 -9.88 -2.65 -3.96
N ASP A 45 -10.96 -3.16 -4.57
CA ASP A 45 -12.13 -3.63 -3.83
C ASP A 45 -11.78 -4.82 -2.93
N ASP A 46 -10.95 -5.75 -3.42
CA ASP A 46 -10.44 -6.89 -2.64
C ASP A 46 -9.65 -6.41 -1.41
N VAL A 47 -8.67 -5.52 -1.60
CA VAL A 47 -7.86 -4.98 -0.49
C VAL A 47 -8.72 -4.21 0.51
N LYS A 48 -9.71 -3.45 0.02
CA LYS A 48 -10.65 -2.70 0.88
C LYS A 48 -11.55 -3.63 1.69
N MET A 49 -12.05 -4.72 1.10
CA MET A 49 -12.83 -5.73 1.81
C MET A 49 -11.98 -6.42 2.88
N SER A 50 -10.73 -6.79 2.55
CA SER A 50 -9.78 -7.34 3.50
C SER A 50 -9.50 -6.36 4.65
N TRP A 51 -9.32 -5.07 4.36
CA TRP A 51 -9.17 -4.03 5.38
C TRP A 51 -10.36 -3.96 6.34
N ASN A 52 -11.59 -3.97 5.82
CA ASN A 52 -12.79 -3.93 6.65
C ASN A 52 -12.92 -5.18 7.52
N HIS A 53 -12.63 -6.35 6.95
CA HIS A 53 -12.62 -7.62 7.67
C HIS A 53 -11.59 -7.61 8.80
N LEU A 54 -10.36 -7.18 8.50
CA LEU A 54 -9.25 -7.06 9.44
C LEU A 54 -9.57 -6.12 10.62
N ASN A 55 -10.16 -4.95 10.36
CA ASN A 55 -10.56 -4.03 11.44
C ASN A 55 -11.70 -4.57 12.28
N THR A 56 -12.65 -5.27 11.66
CA THR A 56 -13.74 -5.92 12.38
C THR A 56 -13.19 -6.99 13.33
N ARG A 57 -12.26 -7.83 12.85
CA ARG A 57 -11.57 -8.83 13.68
C ARG A 57 -10.78 -8.18 14.82
N ASN A 58 -10.00 -7.15 14.52
CA ASN A 58 -9.21 -6.43 15.52
C ASN A 58 -10.10 -5.80 16.61
N TYR A 59 -11.25 -5.22 16.26
CA TYR A 59 -12.19 -4.64 17.22
C TYR A 59 -12.85 -5.70 18.12
N GLN A 60 -13.06 -6.91 17.61
CA GLN A 60 -13.65 -8.01 18.37
C GLN A 60 -12.64 -8.71 19.30
N GLN A 61 -11.35 -8.46 19.11
CA GLN A 61 -10.28 -9.08 19.89
C GLN A 61 -9.83 -8.15 21.02
N LYS A 62 -9.64 -8.73 22.21
CA LYS A 62 -9.00 -8.00 23.30
C LYS A 62 -7.51 -7.85 22.99
N MET A 63 -7.04 -6.61 22.90
CA MET A 63 -5.62 -6.33 22.67
C MET A 63 -4.76 -7.03 23.75
N PRO A 64 -3.72 -7.80 23.36
CA PRO A 64 -2.92 -8.55 24.33
C PRO A 64 -2.08 -7.59 25.19
N GLU A 65 -1.85 -7.95 26.45
CA GLU A 65 -1.08 -7.10 27.40
C GLU A 65 0.33 -6.79 26.89
N GLN A 66 0.94 -7.74 26.19
CA GLN A 66 2.24 -7.58 25.53
C GLN A 66 2.27 -6.35 24.60
N PHE A 67 1.19 -6.08 23.86
CA PHE A 67 1.09 -4.91 22.99
C PHE A 67 1.20 -3.61 23.80
N ALA A 68 0.49 -3.53 24.92
CA ALA A 68 0.52 -2.36 25.79
C ALA A 68 1.89 -2.17 26.45
N VAL A 69 2.54 -3.25 26.90
CA VAL A 69 3.89 -3.22 27.47
C VAL A 69 4.88 -2.65 26.45
N LEU A 70 4.88 -3.19 25.23
CA LEU A 70 5.78 -2.75 24.16
C LEU A 70 5.66 -1.25 23.85
N VAL A 71 4.44 -0.71 23.82
CA VAL A 71 4.22 0.72 23.59
C VAL A 71 4.58 1.56 24.82
N ASN A 72 4.21 1.10 26.01
CA ASN A 72 4.47 1.83 27.25
C ASN A 72 5.97 1.98 27.54
N ASP A 73 6.77 0.99 27.16
CA ASP A 73 8.23 0.97 27.33
C ASP A 73 8.95 2.01 26.45
N ILE A 74 8.31 2.51 25.39
CA ILE A 74 8.94 3.45 24.45
C ILE A 74 8.28 4.82 24.43
N GLN A 75 7.08 4.98 25.00
CA GLN A 75 6.29 6.23 24.93
C GLN A 75 7.01 7.47 25.48
N HIS A 76 8.00 7.28 26.34
CA HIS A 76 8.78 8.35 26.96
C HIS A 76 10.04 8.73 26.17
N LEU A 77 10.37 8.00 25.10
CA LEU A 77 11.50 8.27 24.23
C LEU A 77 11.20 9.41 23.25
N SER A 78 12.25 9.96 22.62
CA SER A 78 12.09 10.83 21.46
C SER A 78 11.34 10.10 20.34
N GLN A 79 10.60 10.82 19.49
CA GLN A 79 9.81 10.16 18.44
C GLN A 79 10.70 9.36 17.47
N GLY A 80 11.89 9.88 17.14
CA GLY A 80 12.87 9.16 16.34
C GLY A 80 13.31 7.85 17.00
N ASP A 81 13.49 7.82 18.32
CA ASP A 81 13.86 6.61 19.05
C ASP A 81 12.67 5.66 19.26
N GLN A 82 11.45 6.18 19.40
CA GLN A 82 10.22 5.39 19.33
C GLN A 82 10.15 4.62 18.01
N PHE A 83 10.36 5.30 16.88
CA PHE A 83 10.32 4.69 15.55
C PHE A 83 11.38 3.60 15.37
N LYS A 84 12.61 3.84 15.83
CA LYS A 84 13.67 2.82 15.84
C LYS A 84 13.29 1.62 16.71
N ALA A 85 12.70 1.84 17.86
CA ALA A 85 12.29 0.77 18.77
C ALA A 85 11.18 -0.09 18.16
N LEU A 86 10.16 0.53 17.56
CA LEU A 86 9.10 -0.17 16.81
C LEU A 86 9.66 -1.01 15.65
N MET A 87 10.60 -0.45 14.88
CA MET A 87 11.26 -1.18 13.79
C MET A 87 12.14 -2.32 14.31
N LYS A 88 12.82 -2.15 15.44
CA LYS A 88 13.65 -3.21 16.03
C LYS A 88 12.81 -4.35 16.59
N GLN A 89 11.61 -4.04 17.08
CA GLN A 89 10.70 -5.05 17.63
C GLN A 89 10.32 -6.12 16.60
N THR A 90 10.25 -5.79 15.31
CA THR A 90 9.88 -6.77 14.28
C THR A 90 10.88 -7.92 14.13
N PHE A 91 12.14 -7.73 14.56
CA PHE A 91 13.13 -8.81 14.61
C PHE A 91 12.84 -9.87 15.67
N GLN A 92 11.88 -9.65 16.57
CA GLN A 92 11.41 -10.68 17.50
C GLN A 92 10.44 -11.66 16.84
N PHE A 93 9.97 -11.36 15.62
CA PHE A 93 9.03 -12.16 14.85
C PHE A 93 9.72 -12.77 13.64
N ASN A 94 9.20 -13.90 13.16
CA ASN A 94 9.63 -14.50 11.92
C ASN A 94 8.90 -13.85 10.74
N LEU A 95 9.63 -13.09 9.93
CA LEU A 95 9.13 -12.59 8.65
C LEU A 95 9.09 -13.75 7.65
N VAL A 96 7.91 -14.05 7.13
CA VAL A 96 7.73 -15.01 6.04
C VAL A 96 7.41 -14.28 4.75
N ASN A 97 8.09 -14.69 3.67
CA ASN A 97 7.73 -14.27 2.32
C ASN A 97 6.65 -15.21 1.81
N GLY A 98 5.40 -14.77 1.86
CA GLY A 98 4.30 -15.58 1.36
C GLY A 98 2.98 -14.87 1.57
N GLY A 99 2.19 -14.79 0.51
CA GLY A 99 0.82 -14.30 0.54
C GLY A 99 -0.06 -15.24 1.34
N GLU A 100 0.06 -15.19 2.67
CA GLU A 100 -1.03 -15.65 3.52
C GLU A 100 -2.30 -14.92 3.06
N THR A 101 -3.38 -15.68 2.92
CA THR A 101 -4.61 -15.18 2.30
C THR A 101 -5.28 -14.08 3.09
N ASP A 102 -4.87 -13.86 4.34
CA ASP A 102 -5.47 -12.89 5.24
C ASP A 102 -4.41 -12.25 6.14
N THR A 103 -4.42 -10.92 6.22
CA THR A 103 -3.56 -10.14 7.11
C THR A 103 -3.92 -10.44 8.57
N LYS A 104 -2.95 -10.56 9.46
CA LYS A 104 -3.14 -10.78 10.88
C LYS A 104 -3.39 -9.48 11.64
N THR A 105 -4.23 -9.55 12.66
CA THR A 105 -4.33 -8.49 13.66
C THR A 105 -3.09 -8.46 14.57
N PRO A 106 -2.85 -7.37 15.33
CA PRO A 106 -1.80 -7.36 16.35
C PRO A 106 -1.92 -8.51 17.36
N TYR A 107 -3.14 -8.90 17.75
CA TYR A 107 -3.37 -10.03 18.63
C TYR A 107 -2.88 -11.34 18.00
N GLU A 108 -3.28 -11.61 16.76
CA GLU A 108 -2.92 -12.83 16.04
C GLU A 108 -1.41 -12.91 15.77
N LEU A 109 -0.80 -11.82 15.34
CA LEU A 109 0.64 -11.75 15.09
C LEU A 109 1.46 -11.98 16.37
N LEU A 110 1.04 -11.40 17.50
CA LEU A 110 1.70 -11.60 18.79
C LEU A 110 1.55 -13.04 19.32
N GLN A 111 0.47 -13.74 18.97
CA GLN A 111 0.27 -15.14 19.32
C GLN A 111 1.13 -16.09 18.48
N THR A 112 1.20 -15.87 17.16
CA THR A 112 1.93 -16.78 16.26
C THR A 112 3.42 -16.50 16.23
N GLY A 113 3.83 -15.25 16.43
CA GLY A 113 5.23 -14.83 16.24
C GLY A 113 5.68 -14.86 14.77
N VAL A 114 4.76 -15.05 13.82
CA VAL A 114 5.05 -15.22 12.39
C VAL A 114 4.11 -14.35 11.57
N GLY A 115 4.66 -13.55 10.66
CA GLY A 115 3.86 -12.69 9.78
C GLY A 115 4.55 -12.23 8.51
N ASP A 116 3.78 -11.60 7.64
CA ASP A 116 4.23 -11.01 6.39
C ASP A 116 4.24 -9.47 6.44
N CYS A 117 4.57 -8.81 5.33
CA CYS A 117 4.61 -7.35 5.24
C CYS A 117 3.31 -6.65 5.67
N SER A 118 2.15 -7.25 5.42
CA SER A 118 0.85 -6.69 5.78
C SER A 118 0.59 -6.78 7.28
N ASP A 119 0.98 -7.89 7.90
CA ASP A 119 0.87 -8.10 9.34
C ASP A 119 1.69 -7.06 10.12
N PHE A 120 2.95 -6.85 9.71
CA PHE A 120 3.84 -5.87 10.34
C PHE A 120 3.39 -4.42 10.10
N ALA A 121 2.97 -4.08 8.87
CA ALA A 121 2.42 -2.77 8.56
C ALA A 121 1.20 -2.45 9.43
N TYR A 122 0.31 -3.43 9.63
CA TYR A 122 -0.87 -3.25 10.46
C TYR A 122 -0.53 -3.14 11.95
N LEU A 123 0.43 -3.94 12.45
CA LEU A 123 0.97 -3.82 13.81
C LEU A 123 1.51 -2.41 14.06
N TRP A 124 2.42 -1.92 13.20
CA TRP A 124 3.02 -0.59 13.36
C TRP A 124 1.97 0.52 13.28
N TYR A 125 1.00 0.41 12.37
CA TYR A 125 -0.12 1.35 12.29
C TYR A 125 -0.80 1.51 13.67
N HIS A 126 -1.17 0.41 14.33
CA HIS A 126 -1.81 0.47 15.65
C HIS A 126 -0.86 0.95 16.76
N GLN A 127 0.41 0.55 16.73
CA GLN A 127 1.40 0.99 17.72
C GLN A 127 1.64 2.51 17.64
N LEU A 128 1.72 3.06 16.43
CA LEU A 128 1.87 4.50 16.19
C LEU A 128 0.66 5.28 16.72
N TRP A 129 -0.56 4.80 16.43
CA TRP A 129 -1.78 5.40 16.99
C TRP A 129 -1.79 5.36 18.52
N ARG A 130 -1.31 4.26 19.13
CA ARG A 130 -1.20 4.16 20.59
C ARG A 130 -0.18 5.12 21.19
N LEU A 131 0.87 5.47 20.45
CA LEU A 131 1.85 6.51 20.79
C LEU A 131 1.35 7.94 20.53
N GLY A 132 0.12 8.12 20.02
CA GLY A 132 -0.40 9.43 19.63
C GLY A 132 0.20 9.96 18.34
N VAL A 133 0.83 9.11 17.52
CA VAL A 133 1.39 9.47 16.22
C VAL A 133 0.40 9.07 15.12
N PRO A 134 -0.19 10.03 14.39
CA PRO A 134 -1.10 9.69 13.30
C PRO A 134 -0.36 8.91 12.21
N ALA A 135 -0.92 7.74 11.87
CA ALA A 135 -0.33 6.83 10.89
C ALA A 135 -1.34 6.40 9.82
N GLN A 136 -0.80 6.00 8.67
CA GLN A 136 -1.51 5.40 7.55
C GLN A 136 -1.05 3.96 7.35
N TYR A 137 -2.01 3.09 7.05
CA TYR A 137 -1.72 1.78 6.46
C TYR A 137 -1.85 1.92 4.94
N ILE A 138 -0.84 1.49 4.20
CA ILE A 138 -0.80 1.61 2.74
C ILE A 138 -0.49 0.25 2.13
N THR A 139 -1.31 -0.17 1.16
CA THR A 139 -1.06 -1.33 0.30
C THR A 139 -0.80 -0.87 -1.12
N LEU A 140 0.24 -1.44 -1.73
CA LEU A 140 0.78 -1.09 -3.04
C LEU A 140 1.05 -2.36 -3.83
N MET A 141 1.05 -2.24 -5.16
CA MET A 141 1.80 -3.14 -6.03
C MET A 141 3.22 -2.59 -6.16
N ILE A 142 4.22 -3.42 -5.96
CA ILE A 142 5.62 -3.08 -6.23
C ILE A 142 6.22 -4.01 -7.25
N ASN A 143 7.06 -3.42 -8.11
CA ASN A 143 7.92 -4.14 -9.02
C ASN A 143 9.33 -4.16 -8.42
N HIS A 144 9.80 -5.35 -8.05
CA HIS A 144 11.15 -5.54 -7.53
C HIS A 144 11.81 -6.73 -8.23
N GLN A 145 12.99 -6.51 -8.82
CA GLN A 145 13.77 -7.55 -9.52
C GLN A 145 13.01 -8.28 -10.64
N GLY A 146 12.06 -7.60 -11.29
CA GLY A 146 11.27 -8.18 -12.38
C GLY A 146 10.02 -8.94 -11.94
N GLU A 147 9.76 -9.00 -10.63
CA GLU A 147 8.53 -9.56 -10.06
C GLU A 147 7.61 -8.46 -9.56
N THR A 148 6.32 -8.67 -9.75
CA THR A 148 5.26 -7.74 -9.33
C THR A 148 4.46 -8.39 -8.22
N PHE A 149 4.44 -7.80 -7.03
CA PHE A 149 3.71 -8.33 -5.88
C PHE A 149 3.04 -7.24 -5.05
N MET A 150 2.05 -7.62 -4.24
CA MET A 150 1.43 -6.73 -3.27
C MET A 150 2.34 -6.58 -2.06
N HIS A 151 2.49 -5.36 -1.59
CA HIS A 151 3.28 -5.02 -0.43
C HIS A 151 2.54 -4.01 0.42
N SER A 152 2.70 -4.07 1.74
CA SER A 152 2.05 -3.15 2.65
C SER A 152 3.05 -2.53 3.60
N VAL A 153 2.84 -1.25 3.92
CA VAL A 153 3.71 -0.43 4.77
C VAL A 153 2.87 0.43 5.70
N ALA A 154 3.47 0.85 6.82
CA ALA A 154 2.91 1.94 7.62
C ALA A 154 3.64 3.25 7.33
N VAL A 155 2.92 4.36 7.31
CA VAL A 155 3.47 5.70 7.06
C VAL A 155 3.05 6.64 8.16
N ALA A 156 3.98 7.43 8.69
CA ALA A 156 3.72 8.44 9.70
C ALA A 156 4.51 9.72 9.41
N ARG A 157 4.21 10.79 10.17
CA ARG A 157 5.06 11.97 10.19
C ARG A 157 6.03 11.93 11.37
N ASP A 158 7.28 12.27 11.10
CA ASP A 158 8.27 12.51 12.14
C ASP A 158 8.06 13.88 12.81
N GLU A 159 8.93 14.20 13.76
CA GLU A 159 8.86 15.41 14.60
C GLU A 159 9.14 16.68 13.79
N MET A 160 9.76 16.53 12.63
CA MET A 160 10.00 17.57 11.64
C MET A 160 8.85 17.67 10.62
N GLY A 161 7.79 16.87 10.77
CA GLY A 161 6.65 16.81 9.86
C GLY A 161 6.92 16.07 8.55
N GLN A 162 8.06 15.40 8.39
CA GLN A 162 8.41 14.64 7.20
C GLN A 162 7.71 13.28 7.21
N LEU A 163 7.24 12.83 6.05
CA LEU A 163 6.69 11.48 5.91
C LEU A 163 7.81 10.46 5.96
N VAL A 164 7.66 9.46 6.82
CA VAL A 164 8.56 8.32 6.98
C VAL A 164 7.78 7.02 6.83
N VAL A 165 8.45 5.99 6.31
CA VAL A 165 7.87 4.69 5.98
C VAL A 165 8.48 3.62 6.87
N PHE A 166 7.61 2.81 7.46
CA PHE A 166 7.93 1.57 8.16
C PHE A 166 7.73 0.42 7.17
N ASP A 167 8.83 -0.23 6.79
CA ASP A 167 8.86 -1.21 5.70
C ASP A 167 9.74 -2.41 6.07
N THR A 168 9.20 -3.61 5.89
CA THR A 168 9.88 -4.88 6.14
C THR A 168 10.95 -5.22 5.09
N LEU A 169 10.94 -4.58 3.92
CA LEU A 169 11.94 -4.77 2.87
C LEU A 169 13.24 -3.98 3.10
N THR A 170 13.26 -3.13 4.12
CA THR A 170 14.45 -2.34 4.45
C THR A 170 15.44 -3.17 5.26
N PHE A 171 16.72 -3.14 4.87
CA PHE A 171 17.77 -3.97 5.47
C PHE A 171 18.11 -3.58 6.92
N LEU A 172 17.84 -2.32 7.31
CA LEU A 172 18.12 -1.80 8.65
C LEU A 172 16.81 -1.54 9.39
N PRO A 173 16.75 -1.66 10.73
CA PRO A 173 15.58 -1.31 11.55
C PRO A 173 15.41 0.22 11.65
N LEU A 174 15.29 0.86 10.51
CA LEU A 174 15.17 2.30 10.38
C LEU A 174 13.99 2.61 9.49
N VAL A 175 13.19 3.57 9.93
CA VAL A 175 12.20 4.17 9.04
C VAL A 175 12.92 4.89 7.90
N VAL A 176 12.35 4.85 6.71
CA VAL A 176 12.93 5.48 5.52
C VAL A 176 12.12 6.72 5.15
N PRO A 177 12.76 7.87 4.87
CA PRO A 177 12.03 9.03 4.36
C PRO A 177 11.25 8.68 3.09
N TYR A 178 9.97 9.04 3.05
CA TYR A 178 9.04 8.64 1.98
C TYR A 178 9.54 8.96 0.58
N LYS A 179 10.20 10.11 0.40
CA LYS A 179 10.81 10.49 -0.90
C LYS A 179 11.86 9.48 -1.36
N LYS A 180 12.77 9.07 -0.47
CA LYS A 180 13.81 8.08 -0.78
C LYS A 180 13.21 6.70 -0.99
N TRP A 181 12.26 6.32 -0.14
CA TRP A 181 11.56 5.04 -0.26
C TRP A 181 10.83 4.91 -1.61
N LYS A 182 10.22 6.00 -2.11
CA LYS A 182 9.62 6.07 -3.45
C LYS A 182 10.57 5.81 -4.61
N GLU A 183 11.85 6.13 -4.43
CA GLU A 183 12.88 5.94 -5.46
C GLU A 183 13.40 4.50 -5.50
N MET A 184 13.13 3.69 -4.47
CA MET A 184 13.62 2.31 -4.36
C MET A 184 12.79 1.30 -5.16
N TYR A 185 11.52 1.60 -5.43
CA TYR A 185 10.57 0.68 -6.04
C TYR A 185 9.72 1.39 -7.10
N ASP A 186 9.48 0.71 -8.24
CA ASP A 186 8.39 1.11 -9.12
C ASP A 186 7.08 0.62 -8.50
N MET A 187 6.26 1.57 -8.07
CA MET A 187 5.12 1.32 -7.19
C MET A 187 3.81 1.90 -7.75
N LYS A 188 2.73 1.18 -7.49
CA LYS A 188 1.36 1.66 -7.74
C LYS A 188 0.56 1.51 -6.45
N LEU A 189 0.10 2.64 -5.94
CA LEU A 189 -0.80 2.66 -4.79
C LEU A 189 -2.10 1.92 -5.15
N LEU A 190 -2.44 0.92 -4.34
CA LEU A 190 -3.74 0.28 -4.41
C LEU A 190 -4.67 0.90 -3.39
N PHE A 191 -4.28 0.89 -2.12
CA PHE A 191 -5.15 1.28 -1.02
C PHE A 191 -4.35 2.07 0.02
N ALA A 192 -4.95 3.13 0.57
CA ALA A 192 -4.41 3.86 1.70
C ALA A 192 -5.55 4.16 2.66
N GLN A 193 -5.36 3.84 3.94
CA GLN A 193 -6.30 4.20 4.99
C GLN A 193 -5.62 5.07 6.03
N TYR A 194 -6.29 6.17 6.35
CA TYR A 194 -5.99 7.00 7.51
C TYR A 194 -6.88 6.57 8.68
N GLY A 195 -6.35 6.72 9.90
CA GLY A 195 -7.03 6.53 11.18
C GLY A 195 -8.55 6.37 11.15
N GLN A 196 -9.01 5.16 11.44
CA GLN A 196 -10.17 4.88 12.29
C GLN A 196 -9.89 3.57 13.03
N THR A 197 -9.21 3.67 14.18
CA THR A 197 -9.36 2.64 15.21
C THR A 197 -10.73 2.92 15.86
N THR A 198 -11.62 1.94 15.85
CA THR A 198 -13.02 2.07 16.29
C THR A 198 -13.20 2.42 17.77
N GLU A 199 -12.11 2.60 18.54
CA GLU A 199 -12.17 2.98 19.95
C GLU A 199 -12.07 4.50 20.21
N THR A 200 -11.91 5.37 19.19
CA THR A 200 -11.92 6.82 19.46
C THR A 200 -12.48 7.69 18.32
N LEU A 201 -13.56 8.41 18.66
CA LEU A 201 -13.94 9.75 18.21
C LEU A 201 -14.60 9.95 16.83
N TYR A 202 -15.93 10.00 16.91
CA TYR A 202 -16.72 11.09 16.31
C TYR A 202 -16.21 12.46 16.81
N SER A 203 -15.19 13.02 16.16
CA SER A 203 -14.99 14.47 16.05
C SER A 203 -13.71 14.73 15.27
N ASP A 204 -13.88 15.32 14.08
CA ASP A 204 -12.87 16.07 13.35
C ASP A 204 -11.70 15.28 12.75
N VAL A 205 -11.89 14.79 11.52
CA VAL A 205 -10.77 14.48 10.62
C VAL A 205 -10.98 15.18 9.28
N THR A 206 -10.26 16.29 9.10
CA THR A 206 -10.04 16.95 7.81
C THR A 206 -9.19 16.06 6.91
N PHE A 207 -9.70 15.78 5.71
CA PHE A 207 -9.01 15.02 4.66
C PHE A 207 -7.79 15.78 4.13
N PHE A 208 -6.65 15.09 3.94
CA PHE A 208 -5.47 15.61 3.24
C PHE A 208 -5.29 14.88 1.90
N ASN A 209 -5.06 15.66 0.83
CA ASN A 209 -4.69 15.14 -0.49
C ASN A 209 -3.22 14.66 -0.48
N LEU A 210 -3.01 13.41 -0.88
CA LEU A 210 -1.70 12.80 -1.17
C LEU A 210 -1.15 13.27 -2.53
#